data_AF-A0A2P2LGF0-F1
#
_entry.id   AF-A0A2P2LGF0-F1
#
_cell.length_a   1.000
_cell.length_b   1.000
_cell.length_c   1.000
_cell.angle_alpha   90.00
_cell.angle_beta   90.00
_cell.angle_gamma   90.00
#
_symmetry.space_group_name_H-M   'P 1'
#
loop_
_entity.id
_entity.type
_entity.pdbx_description
1 polymer ?
#
loop_
_entity_poly.entity_id
_entity_poly.type
_entity_poly.pdbx_seq_one_letter_code
_entity_poly.pdbx_strand_id
1 'polypeptide(L)'
;MIRGQNEISHPTNGFMQPIDKGCSAVPALPSRIKRVFYMSSEGGSSLHEVFPLANTSVLDQLTSVDCIVYAMGSLFTSICPSLVLRGIGEIISSRTCPKVLLLNGTHDRETCAFSASCFVTAITDALNRRYGDPHNHLENLPSQYINTLLVAKDGEIPLDIECLTSQGIVDVIVVDSIQDPKVGIVFDPKSLINALADAVGKHMSTGDVRD
;
A
#
# COMPACT_ATOMS: atom_id res chain seq x y z
N MET A 1 -0.84 21.62 -3.13
CA MET A 1 -0.96 20.40 -3.96
C MET A 1 0.36 20.19 -4.66
N ILE A 2 1.02 19.06 -4.43
CA ILE A 2 2.27 18.68 -5.10
C ILE A 2 1.91 17.85 -6.34
N ARG A 3 2.63 18.01 -7.45
CA ARG A 3 2.35 17.31 -8.71
C ARG A 3 3.56 16.48 -9.15
N GLY A 4 3.29 15.26 -9.59
CA GLY A 4 4.31 14.32 -10.06
C GLY A 4 5.01 13.57 -8.93
N GLN A 5 5.36 12.32 -9.21
CA GLN A 5 6.06 11.44 -8.26
C GLN A 5 7.38 12.03 -7.77
N ASN A 6 8.14 12.65 -8.67
CA ASN A 6 9.46 13.21 -8.32
C ASN A 6 9.35 14.25 -7.21
N GLU A 7 8.38 15.17 -7.28
CA GLU A 7 8.21 16.19 -6.22
C GLU A 7 7.81 15.61 -4.85
N ILE A 8 7.30 14.37 -4.82
CA ILE A 8 6.83 13.68 -3.61
C ILE A 8 7.91 12.77 -3.03
N SER A 9 8.58 11.95 -3.84
CA SER A 9 9.54 10.95 -3.34
C SER A 9 11.00 11.34 -3.60
N HIS A 10 11.26 12.03 -4.71
CA HIS A 10 12.62 12.30 -5.21
C HIS A 10 12.73 13.76 -5.73
N PRO A 11 12.55 14.77 -4.85
CA PRO A 11 12.42 16.15 -5.30
C PRO A 11 13.71 16.57 -6.01
N THR A 12 13.57 17.06 -7.24
CA THR A 12 14.70 17.52 -8.03
C THR A 12 15.00 18.98 -7.72
N ASN A 13 16.27 19.38 -7.60
CA ASN A 13 16.68 20.78 -7.50
C ASN A 13 16.59 21.53 -8.86
N GLY A 14 15.54 21.26 -9.65
CA GLY A 14 15.36 21.81 -10.99
C GLY A 14 16.08 21.06 -12.13
N PHE A 15 16.76 19.95 -11.83
CA PHE A 15 17.42 19.08 -12.82
C PHE A 15 17.01 17.63 -12.62
N MET A 16 16.72 16.90 -13.71
CA MET A 16 16.37 15.49 -13.67
C MET A 16 17.53 14.68 -13.06
N GLN A 17 17.28 14.02 -11.93
CA GLN A 17 18.26 13.16 -11.26
C GLN A 17 17.84 11.68 -11.32
N PRO A 18 18.78 10.73 -11.26
CA PRO A 18 18.46 9.33 -11.06
C PRO A 18 17.60 9.15 -9.81
N ILE A 19 16.64 8.23 -9.86
CA ILE A 19 15.79 7.88 -8.72
C ILE A 19 16.68 7.26 -7.62
N ASP A 20 16.85 7.99 -6.52
CA ASP A 20 17.56 7.51 -5.33
C ASP A 20 16.56 7.12 -4.23
N LYS A 21 16.40 5.81 -4.04
CA LYS A 21 15.56 5.23 -2.98
C LYS A 21 16.35 4.93 -1.71
N GLY A 22 17.58 5.43 -1.59
CA GLY A 22 18.30 5.35 -0.33
C GLY A 22 17.47 5.93 0.81
N CYS A 23 17.78 5.54 2.04
CA CYS A 23 17.37 6.25 3.25
C CYS A 23 17.98 7.66 3.19
N SER A 24 17.38 8.51 2.36
CA SER A 24 18.04 9.67 1.80
C SER A 24 18.04 10.78 2.83
N ALA A 25 19.11 11.58 2.82
CA ALA A 25 19.27 12.81 3.58
C ALA A 25 18.24 13.91 3.22
N VAL A 26 17.15 13.55 2.52
CA VAL A 26 16.10 14.45 2.08
C VAL A 26 15.08 14.58 3.23
N PRO A 27 14.76 15.80 3.66
CA PRO A 27 13.86 16.02 4.78
C PRO A 27 12.45 15.49 4.46
N ALA A 28 11.81 14.94 5.49
CA ALA A 28 10.42 14.54 5.48
C ALA A 28 9.52 15.67 4.94
N LEU A 29 8.37 15.29 4.36
CA LEU A 29 7.39 16.28 3.94
C LEU A 29 6.93 17.12 5.15
N PRO A 30 6.67 18.43 4.96
CA PRO A 30 6.24 19.32 6.04
C PRO A 30 4.86 18.96 6.61
N SER A 31 4.11 18.08 5.95
CA SER A 31 2.82 17.57 6.40
C SER A 31 2.54 16.20 5.79
N ARG A 32 1.70 15.40 6.46
CA ARG A 32 1.27 14.08 5.98
C ARG A 32 0.49 14.21 4.67
N ILE A 33 0.71 13.28 3.74
CA ILE A 33 -0.09 13.19 2.52
C ILE A 33 -1.49 12.71 2.89
N LYS A 34 -2.52 13.49 2.50
CA LYS A 34 -3.93 13.13 2.73
C LYS A 34 -4.43 12.07 1.73
N ARG A 35 -4.06 12.20 0.45
CA ARG A 35 -4.45 11.29 -0.64
C ARG A 35 -3.63 11.55 -1.90
N VAL A 36 -3.72 10.63 -2.85
CA VAL A 36 -3.28 10.81 -4.25
C VAL A 36 -4.44 10.61 -5.22
N PHE A 37 -4.38 11.24 -6.38
CA PHE A 37 -5.40 11.16 -7.43
C PHE A 37 -4.83 11.56 -8.78
N TYR A 38 -5.52 11.15 -9.85
CA TYR A 38 -5.15 11.48 -11.22
C TYR A 38 -5.76 12.82 -11.64
N MET A 39 -5.02 13.57 -12.45
CA MET A 39 -5.51 14.80 -13.07
C MET A 39 -5.35 14.71 -14.58
N SER A 40 -6.30 15.29 -15.31
CA SER A 40 -6.20 15.47 -16.76
C SER A 40 -6.38 16.93 -17.15
N SER A 41 -5.75 17.31 -18.26
CA SER A 41 -5.99 18.57 -18.98
C SER A 41 -6.77 18.35 -20.28
N GLU A 42 -7.23 17.13 -20.53
CA GLU A 42 -8.02 16.80 -21.72
C GLU A 42 -9.40 17.46 -21.64
N GLY A 43 -9.83 18.13 -22.71
CA GLY A 43 -11.14 18.82 -22.75
C GLY A 43 -11.17 20.28 -22.26
N GLY A 44 -10.02 20.90 -21.95
CA GLY A 44 -9.97 22.35 -21.68
C GLY A 44 -8.64 22.85 -21.08
N SER A 45 -8.56 24.16 -20.77
CA SER A 45 -7.36 24.78 -20.17
C SER A 45 -7.22 24.57 -18.66
N SER A 46 -8.20 23.93 -18.00
CA SER A 46 -8.20 23.72 -16.55
C SER A 46 -7.95 22.26 -16.20
N LEU A 47 -6.94 22.02 -15.36
CA LEU A 47 -6.69 20.72 -14.75
C LEU A 47 -7.85 20.34 -13.83
N HIS A 48 -8.38 19.13 -14.02
CA HIS A 48 -9.43 18.56 -13.20
C HIS A 48 -9.05 17.15 -12.77
N GLU A 49 -9.61 16.70 -11.66
CA GLU A 49 -9.46 15.32 -11.19
C GLU A 49 -10.19 14.36 -12.12
N VAL A 50 -9.58 13.23 -12.42
CA VAL A 50 -10.16 12.16 -13.24
C VAL A 50 -10.15 10.83 -12.49
N PHE A 51 -11.10 9.97 -12.85
CA PHE A 51 -11.32 8.67 -12.18
C PHE A 51 -11.15 7.52 -13.17
N PRO A 52 -9.89 7.23 -13.59
CA PRO A 52 -9.63 6.19 -14.56
C PRO A 52 -10.09 4.81 -14.07
N LEU A 53 -10.62 4.03 -15.00
CA LEU A 53 -10.87 2.61 -14.80
C LEU A 53 -9.54 1.85 -14.86
N ALA A 54 -9.40 0.82 -14.04
CA ALA A 54 -8.30 -0.11 -14.19
C ALA A 54 -8.41 -0.87 -15.52
N ASN A 55 -7.27 -1.35 -16.02
CA ASN A 55 -7.24 -2.24 -17.17
C ASN A 55 -8.05 -3.52 -16.85
N THR A 56 -8.95 -3.91 -17.74
CA THR A 56 -9.85 -5.05 -17.53
C THR A 56 -9.09 -6.36 -17.31
N SER A 57 -7.94 -6.57 -17.96
CA SER A 57 -7.12 -7.77 -17.73
C SER A 57 -6.60 -7.87 -16.29
N VAL A 58 -6.36 -6.74 -15.62
CA VAL A 58 -5.98 -6.73 -14.20
C VAL A 58 -7.16 -7.13 -13.34
N LEU A 59 -8.35 -6.59 -13.65
CA LEU A 59 -9.58 -6.91 -12.97
C LEU A 59 -9.91 -8.41 -13.07
N ASP A 60 -9.80 -8.96 -14.29
CA ASP A 60 -10.03 -10.39 -14.56
C ASP A 60 -9.06 -11.27 -13.77
N GLN A 61 -7.77 -10.96 -13.77
CA GLN A 61 -6.78 -11.73 -13.01
C GLN A 61 -7.05 -11.69 -11.50
N LEU A 62 -7.40 -10.53 -10.95
CA LEU A 62 -7.71 -10.38 -9.53
C LEU A 62 -8.90 -11.27 -9.09
N THR A 63 -9.78 -11.67 -10.00
CA THR A 63 -10.89 -12.59 -9.66
C THR A 63 -10.44 -14.01 -9.35
N SER A 64 -9.25 -14.43 -9.80
CA SER A 64 -8.79 -15.82 -9.68
C SER A 64 -7.53 -16.00 -8.85
N VAL A 65 -6.92 -14.92 -8.31
CA VAL A 65 -5.69 -15.05 -7.51
C VAL A 65 -5.96 -15.70 -6.16
N ASP A 66 -5.02 -16.55 -5.74
CA ASP A 66 -5.02 -17.21 -4.44
C ASP A 66 -4.54 -16.31 -3.30
N CYS A 67 -3.92 -15.17 -3.63
CA CYS A 67 -3.41 -14.20 -2.66
C CYS A 67 -3.17 -12.85 -3.36
N ILE A 68 -3.40 -11.75 -2.63
CA ILE A 68 -3.08 -10.39 -3.06
C ILE A 68 -1.98 -9.87 -2.13
N VAL A 69 -0.85 -9.45 -2.71
CA VAL A 69 0.28 -8.91 -1.94
C VAL A 69 0.50 -7.45 -2.29
N TYR A 70 0.40 -6.58 -1.29
CA TYR A 70 0.84 -5.20 -1.39
C TYR A 70 2.33 -5.16 -1.02
N ALA A 71 3.17 -5.05 -2.04
CA ALA A 71 4.61 -5.09 -1.88
C ALA A 71 5.16 -3.88 -1.12
N MET A 72 6.39 -4.03 -0.59
CA MET A 72 7.16 -2.93 -0.01
C MET A 72 7.50 -1.88 -1.09
N GLY A 73 7.54 -0.61 -0.69
CA GLY A 73 7.81 0.52 -1.56
C GLY A 73 7.16 1.81 -1.09
N SER A 74 7.37 2.90 -1.83
CA SER A 74 6.78 4.19 -1.49
C SER A 74 5.26 4.14 -1.54
N LEU A 75 4.63 4.46 -0.41
CA LEU A 75 3.21 4.23 -0.20
C LEU A 75 2.35 5.04 -1.18
N PHE A 76 2.57 6.35 -1.26
CA PHE A 76 1.70 7.24 -2.02
C PHE A 76 2.09 7.35 -3.49
N THR A 77 3.32 6.99 -3.85
CA THR A 77 3.83 7.14 -5.22
C THR A 77 4.09 5.84 -5.95
N SER A 78 4.05 4.69 -5.27
CA SER A 78 4.13 3.37 -5.91
C SER A 78 2.87 2.55 -5.69
N ILE A 79 2.38 2.46 -4.44
CA ILE A 79 1.27 1.56 -4.10
C ILE A 79 -0.09 2.24 -4.38
N CYS A 80 -0.40 3.33 -3.69
CA CYS A 80 -1.71 4.00 -3.78
C CYS A 80 -2.14 4.40 -5.21
N PRO A 81 -1.26 4.83 -6.15
CA PRO A 81 -1.68 5.17 -7.50
C PRO A 81 -2.34 4.01 -8.25
N SER A 82 -1.88 2.77 -8.02
CA SER A 82 -2.50 1.58 -8.62
C SER A 82 -3.82 1.20 -7.95
N LEU A 83 -4.02 1.59 -6.68
CA LEU A 83 -5.18 1.21 -5.88
C LEU A 83 -6.37 2.17 -5.99
N VAL A 84 -6.12 3.44 -6.32
CA VAL A 84 -7.17 4.48 -6.46
C VAL A 84 -8.02 4.31 -7.73
N LEU A 85 -7.63 3.42 -8.64
CA LEU A 85 -8.33 3.15 -9.89
C LEU A 85 -9.71 2.52 -9.63
N ARG A 86 -10.70 2.90 -10.46
CA ARG A 86 -12.04 2.31 -10.38
C ARG A 86 -12.01 0.82 -10.75
N GLY A 87 -12.73 0.00 -9.98
CA GLY A 87 -12.78 -1.46 -10.11
C GLY A 87 -11.83 -2.21 -9.17
N ILE A 88 -10.73 -1.59 -8.73
CA ILE A 88 -9.73 -2.28 -7.89
C ILE A 88 -10.27 -2.50 -6.47
N GLY A 89 -10.75 -1.45 -5.81
CA GLY A 89 -11.36 -1.54 -4.48
C GLY A 89 -12.58 -2.47 -4.45
N GLU A 90 -13.36 -2.50 -5.52
CA GLU A 90 -14.51 -3.38 -5.65
C GLU A 90 -14.08 -4.85 -5.66
N ILE A 91 -13.21 -5.24 -6.59
CA ILE A 91 -12.81 -6.64 -6.76
C ILE A 91 -12.05 -7.13 -5.54
N ILE A 92 -11.06 -6.39 -5.04
CA ILE A 92 -10.26 -6.81 -3.89
C ILE A 92 -11.15 -7.06 -2.66
N SER A 93 -12.11 -6.16 -2.39
CA SER A 93 -13.01 -6.31 -1.23
C SER A 93 -13.88 -7.57 -1.30
N SER A 94 -14.26 -8.00 -2.51
CA SER A 94 -15.07 -9.21 -2.73
C SER A 94 -14.27 -10.52 -2.64
N ARG A 95 -12.94 -10.46 -2.74
CA ARG A 95 -12.10 -11.67 -2.64
C ARG A 95 -12.07 -12.18 -1.21
N THR A 96 -12.09 -13.49 -1.06
CA THR A 96 -11.90 -14.16 0.24
C THR A 96 -10.47 -14.61 0.46
N CYS A 97 -9.56 -14.46 -0.51
CA CYS A 97 -8.17 -14.88 -0.37
C CYS A 97 -7.37 -14.00 0.62
N PRO A 98 -6.18 -14.45 1.06
CA PRO A 98 -5.22 -13.62 1.79
C PRO A 98 -4.91 -12.30 1.07
N LYS A 99 -4.83 -11.23 1.85
CA LYS A 99 -4.51 -9.88 1.40
C LYS A 99 -3.42 -9.34 2.30
N VAL A 100 -2.19 -9.54 1.86
CA VAL A 100 -0.99 -9.39 2.68
C VAL A 100 -0.34 -8.05 2.39
N LEU A 101 -0.18 -7.21 3.42
CA LEU A 101 0.64 -6.01 3.34
C LEU A 101 2.07 -6.32 3.80
N LEU A 102 3.06 -6.06 2.96
CA LEU A 102 4.47 -6.07 3.33
C LEU A 102 4.83 -4.66 3.84
N LEU A 103 4.92 -4.50 5.16
CA LEU A 103 5.24 -3.20 5.74
C LEU A 103 6.68 -2.83 5.41
N ASN A 104 6.91 -1.57 5.04
CA ASN A 104 8.27 -1.06 4.84
C ASN A 104 9.08 -1.23 6.15
N GLY A 105 10.33 -1.67 6.05
CA GLY A 105 11.17 -1.85 7.23
C GLY A 105 11.79 -0.54 7.75
N THR A 106 11.80 0.51 6.94
CA THR A 106 12.40 1.81 7.27
C THR A 106 11.47 2.94 6.85
N HIS A 107 11.55 4.08 7.54
CA HIS A 107 10.79 5.27 7.17
C HIS A 107 11.29 5.88 5.85
N ASP A 108 10.36 6.35 5.03
CA ASP A 108 10.68 7.19 3.89
C ASP A 108 10.17 8.63 4.08
N ARG A 109 10.50 9.50 3.13
CA ARG A 109 10.07 10.90 3.11
C ARG A 109 8.55 11.07 3.19
N GLU A 110 7.79 10.13 2.62
CA GLU A 110 6.33 10.18 2.53
C GLU A 110 5.66 9.76 3.86
N THR A 111 6.33 8.90 4.64
CA THR A 111 5.74 8.15 5.75
C THR A 111 6.49 8.31 7.08
N CYS A 112 7.38 9.31 7.21
CA CYS A 112 8.22 9.55 8.38
C CYS A 112 7.48 9.63 9.74
N ALA A 113 6.18 9.94 9.76
CA ALA A 113 5.37 9.98 10.98
C ALA A 113 4.26 8.91 11.01
N PHE A 114 4.34 7.87 10.17
CA PHE A 114 3.32 6.84 10.08
C PHE A 114 3.63 5.69 11.03
N SER A 115 2.59 5.20 11.70
CA SER A 115 2.55 3.86 12.27
C SER A 115 2.01 2.86 11.24
N ALA A 116 2.07 1.57 11.54
CA ALA A 116 1.52 0.52 10.68
C ALA A 116 0.03 0.73 10.38
N SER A 117 -0.77 1.13 11.37
CA SER A 117 -2.20 1.43 11.16
C SER A 117 -2.43 2.62 10.22
N CYS A 118 -1.47 3.55 10.11
CA CYS A 118 -1.53 4.65 9.13
C CYS A 118 -1.36 4.13 7.70
N PHE A 119 -0.51 3.13 7.46
CA PHE A 119 -0.38 2.48 6.15
C PHE A 119 -1.68 1.79 5.74
N VAL A 120 -2.25 1.01 6.67
CA VAL A 120 -3.54 0.33 6.46
C VAL A 120 -4.65 1.34 6.14
N THR A 121 -4.70 2.46 6.87
CA THR A 121 -5.66 3.55 6.62
C THR A 121 -5.46 4.14 5.23
N ALA A 122 -4.23 4.48 4.84
CA ALA A 122 -3.95 5.11 3.54
C ALA A 122 -4.30 4.19 2.36
N ILE A 123 -4.00 2.89 2.46
CA ILE A 123 -4.38 1.89 1.45
C ILE A 123 -5.91 1.77 1.38
N THR A 124 -6.57 1.68 2.53
CA THR A 124 -8.04 1.60 2.60
C THR A 124 -8.69 2.84 2.00
N ASP A 125 -8.24 4.04 2.37
CA ASP A 125 -8.76 5.30 1.85
C ASP A 125 -8.54 5.43 0.33
N ALA A 126 -7.42 4.91 -0.21
CA ALA A 126 -7.16 4.87 -1.64
C ALA A 126 -8.12 3.92 -2.37
N LEU A 127 -8.27 2.68 -1.88
CA LEU A 127 -9.18 1.67 -2.45
C LEU A 127 -10.64 2.08 -2.38
N ASN A 128 -11.06 2.69 -1.27
CA ASN A 128 -12.39 3.23 -1.07
C ASN A 128 -12.62 4.54 -1.83
N ARG A 129 -11.56 5.18 -2.34
CA ARG A 129 -11.59 6.52 -2.94
C ARG A 129 -12.30 7.52 -2.01
N ARG A 130 -11.98 7.45 -0.71
CA ARG A 130 -12.72 8.11 0.38
C ARG A 130 -12.96 9.61 0.20
N TYR A 131 -12.01 10.28 -0.45
CA TYR A 131 -12.02 11.74 -0.65
C TYR A 131 -12.23 12.15 -2.12
N GLY A 132 -12.57 11.21 -3.00
CA GLY A 132 -12.84 11.45 -4.41
C GLY A 132 -14.30 11.83 -4.67
N ASP A 133 -14.78 11.52 -5.87
CA ASP A 133 -16.19 11.67 -6.25
C ASP A 133 -17.10 10.81 -5.34
N PRO A 134 -18.09 11.42 -4.64
CA PRO A 134 -19.04 10.70 -3.80
C PRO A 134 -19.78 9.56 -4.52
N HIS A 135 -19.97 9.65 -5.83
CA HIS A 135 -20.63 8.59 -6.61
C HIS A 135 -19.75 7.36 -6.85
N ASN A 136 -18.43 7.47 -6.63
CA ASN A 136 -17.47 6.39 -6.78
C ASN A 136 -16.87 5.94 -5.45
N HIS A 137 -17.34 6.49 -4.33
CA HIS A 137 -16.90 6.15 -2.98
C HIS A 137 -17.34 4.74 -2.58
N LEU A 138 -16.47 3.99 -1.91
CA LEU A 138 -16.81 2.71 -1.26
C LEU A 138 -16.64 2.84 0.25
N GLU A 139 -17.39 2.06 1.02
CA GLU A 139 -17.35 2.08 2.50
C GLU A 139 -16.88 0.74 3.08
N ASN A 140 -15.94 0.07 2.40
CA ASN A 140 -15.40 -1.20 2.88
C ASN A 140 -14.48 -1.00 4.08
N LEU A 141 -14.48 -1.96 5.00
CA LEU A 141 -13.60 -1.99 6.17
C LEU A 141 -12.15 -2.29 5.77
N PRO A 142 -11.15 -1.83 6.54
CA PRO A 142 -9.75 -2.15 6.26
C PRO A 142 -9.47 -3.65 6.17
N SER A 143 -10.11 -4.46 7.03
CA SER A 143 -10.00 -5.92 7.03
C SER A 143 -10.49 -6.60 5.75
N GLN A 144 -11.32 -5.93 4.94
CA GLN A 144 -11.72 -6.41 3.62
C GLN A 144 -10.63 -6.17 2.56
N TYR A 145 -9.65 -5.33 2.84
CA TYR A 145 -8.57 -5.00 1.91
C TYR A 145 -7.22 -5.58 2.31
N ILE A 146 -6.95 -5.66 3.60
CA ILE A 146 -5.73 -6.21 4.18
C ILE A 146 -6.19 -7.07 5.35
N ASN A 147 -5.70 -8.29 5.46
CA ASN A 147 -6.02 -9.17 6.61
C ASN A 147 -4.77 -9.66 7.34
N THR A 148 -3.63 -9.70 6.66
CA THR A 148 -2.34 -10.08 7.22
C THR A 148 -1.31 -8.97 6.98
N LEU A 149 -0.52 -8.66 8.01
CA LEU A 149 0.59 -7.72 7.95
C LEU A 149 1.90 -8.48 8.19
N LEU A 150 2.81 -8.45 7.21
CA LEU A 150 4.19 -8.92 7.42
C LEU A 150 5.06 -7.72 7.81
N VAL A 151 5.84 -7.88 8.87
CA VAL A 151 6.72 -6.83 9.40
C VAL A 151 8.14 -7.37 9.47
N ALA A 152 9.09 -6.61 8.90
CA ALA A 152 10.50 -6.95 9.03
C ALA A 152 10.93 -6.81 10.49
N LYS A 153 11.62 -7.83 11.02
CA LYS A 153 12.23 -7.79 12.34
C LYS A 153 13.15 -6.58 12.46
N ASP A 154 13.14 -5.95 13.63
CA ASP A 154 13.87 -4.71 13.90
C ASP A 154 13.44 -3.50 13.05
N GLY A 155 12.37 -3.62 12.24
CA GLY A 155 11.84 -2.52 11.43
C GLY A 155 11.47 -1.29 12.24
N GLU A 156 11.67 -0.11 11.65
CA GLU A 156 11.55 1.18 12.33
C GLU A 156 10.10 1.65 12.52
N ILE A 157 9.18 1.14 11.69
CA ILE A 157 7.79 1.60 11.67
C ILE A 157 7.03 1.09 12.91
N PRO A 158 6.47 1.98 13.75
CA PRO A 158 5.73 1.57 14.95
C PRO A 158 4.48 0.74 14.61
N LEU A 159 4.27 -0.38 15.31
CA LEU A 159 3.19 -1.32 15.00
C LEU A 159 1.84 -1.06 15.68
N ASP A 160 1.73 -0.08 16.59
CA ASP A 160 0.47 0.36 17.23
C ASP A 160 -0.69 -0.66 17.25
N ILE A 161 -0.45 -1.81 17.92
CA ILE A 161 -1.26 -3.03 17.81
C ILE A 161 -2.75 -2.82 18.13
N GLU A 162 -3.07 -1.95 19.09
CA GLU A 162 -4.46 -1.61 19.43
C GLU A 162 -5.19 -0.97 18.25
N CYS A 163 -4.53 -0.07 17.53
CA CYS A 163 -5.08 0.57 16.33
C CYS A 163 -5.25 -0.46 15.20
N LEU A 164 -4.25 -1.31 14.94
CA LEU A 164 -4.36 -2.38 13.95
C LEU A 164 -5.53 -3.34 14.26
N THR A 165 -5.68 -3.72 15.54
CA THR A 165 -6.77 -4.57 16.00
C THR A 165 -8.13 -3.90 15.78
N SER A 166 -8.25 -2.60 16.06
CA SER A 166 -9.47 -1.83 15.80
C SER A 166 -9.84 -1.74 14.31
N GLN A 167 -8.84 -1.86 13.42
CA GLN A 167 -9.03 -1.93 11.97
C GLN A 167 -9.34 -3.36 11.49
N GLY A 168 -9.38 -4.34 12.39
CA GLY A 168 -9.62 -5.75 12.09
C GLY A 168 -8.36 -6.49 11.59
N ILE A 169 -7.17 -5.92 11.78
CA ILE A 169 -5.89 -6.53 11.42
C ILE A 169 -5.32 -7.22 12.66
N VAL A 170 -5.49 -8.54 12.72
CA VAL A 170 -5.05 -9.34 13.88
C VAL A 170 -3.89 -10.27 13.55
N ASP A 171 -3.68 -10.59 12.28
CA ASP A 171 -2.59 -11.46 11.83
C ASP A 171 -1.37 -10.60 11.47
N VAL A 172 -0.57 -10.27 12.48
CA VAL A 172 0.69 -9.52 12.34
C VAL A 172 1.85 -10.50 12.53
N ILE A 173 2.61 -10.74 11.46
CA ILE A 173 3.68 -11.73 11.42
C ILE A 173 5.02 -11.02 11.32
N VAL A 174 5.89 -11.25 12.30
CA VAL A 174 7.27 -10.76 12.28
C VAL A 174 8.11 -11.73 11.46
N VAL A 175 8.84 -11.19 10.49
CA VAL A 175 9.68 -11.94 9.55
C VAL A 175 11.13 -11.49 9.72
N ASP A 176 12.09 -12.41 9.68
CA ASP A 176 13.50 -12.05 9.77
C ASP A 176 13.91 -11.03 8.69
N SER A 177 14.89 -10.20 9.03
CA SER A 177 15.32 -9.05 8.24
C SER A 177 16.83 -9.04 8.05
N ILE A 178 17.27 -8.23 7.10
CA ILE A 178 18.67 -7.90 6.85
C ILE A 178 18.82 -6.37 6.81
N GLN A 179 19.97 -5.88 7.28
CA GLN A 179 20.33 -4.47 7.15
C GLN A 179 20.98 -4.25 5.78
N ASP A 180 20.28 -3.54 4.90
CA ASP A 180 20.84 -3.05 3.65
C ASP A 180 21.47 -1.66 3.88
N PRO A 181 22.72 -1.42 3.42
CA PRO A 181 23.41 -0.15 3.65
C PRO A 181 22.80 1.04 2.90
N LYS A 182 21.98 0.82 1.88
CA LYS A 182 21.34 1.87 1.09
C LYS A 182 19.90 2.11 1.54
N VAL A 183 19.11 1.04 1.66
CA VAL A 183 17.65 1.15 1.84
C VAL A 183 17.19 0.84 3.27
N GLY A 184 18.12 0.57 4.18
CA GLY A 184 17.82 0.31 5.59
C GLY A 184 17.40 -1.14 5.83
N ILE A 185 16.45 -1.33 6.74
CA ILE A 185 15.97 -2.66 7.12
C ILE A 185 15.03 -3.20 6.04
N VAL A 186 15.35 -4.37 5.51
CA VAL A 186 14.54 -5.08 4.51
C VAL A 186 14.32 -6.53 4.94
N PHE A 187 13.29 -7.16 4.40
CA PHE A 187 13.01 -8.57 4.69
C PHE A 187 14.14 -9.49 4.22
N ASP A 188 14.49 -10.49 5.03
CA ASP A 188 15.29 -11.61 4.55
C ASP A 188 14.49 -12.37 3.46
N PRO A 189 15.03 -12.54 2.24
CA PRO A 189 14.27 -13.11 1.13
C PRO A 189 13.71 -14.50 1.40
N LYS A 190 14.48 -15.38 2.06
CA LYS A 190 14.04 -16.75 2.34
C LYS A 190 12.91 -16.76 3.36
N SER A 191 13.07 -15.99 4.42
CA SER A 191 12.09 -15.87 5.50
C SER A 191 10.79 -15.25 4.99
N LEU A 192 10.86 -14.25 4.11
CA LEU A 192 9.69 -13.65 3.47
C LEU A 192 8.93 -14.65 2.59
N ILE A 193 9.64 -15.42 1.75
CA ILE A 193 9.02 -16.45 0.90
C ILE A 193 8.27 -17.47 1.77
N ASN A 194 8.90 -17.94 2.85
CA ASN A 194 8.27 -18.88 3.76
C ASN A 194 7.03 -18.29 4.44
N ALA A 195 7.12 -17.06 4.97
CA ALA A 195 5.99 -16.39 5.62
C ALA A 195 4.80 -16.17 4.65
N LEU A 196 5.08 -15.82 3.39
CA LEU A 196 4.05 -15.71 2.35
C LEU A 196 3.42 -17.06 2.03
N ALA A 197 4.23 -18.12 1.88
CA ALA A 197 3.72 -19.47 1.64
C ALA A 197 2.82 -19.96 2.79
N ASP A 198 3.22 -19.68 4.04
CA ASP A 198 2.43 -20.02 5.22
C ASP A 198 1.11 -19.24 5.29
N ALA A 199 1.12 -17.94 4.96
CA ALA A 199 -0.08 -17.11 4.91
C ALA A 199 -1.09 -17.64 3.86
N VAL A 200 -0.59 -18.06 2.69
CA VAL A 200 -1.41 -18.70 1.65
C VAL A 200 -1.95 -20.05 2.13
N GLY A 201 -1.09 -20.90 2.70
CA GLY A 201 -1.44 -22.24 3.14
C GLY A 201 -2.49 -22.28 4.26
N LYS A 202 -2.37 -21.41 5.27
CA LYS A 202 -3.36 -21.28 6.36
C LYS A 202 -4.75 -21.02 5.81
N HIS A 203 -4.86 -20.13 4.83
CA HIS A 203 -6.15 -19.70 4.31
C HIS A 203 -6.83 -20.76 3.45
N MET A 204 -6.06 -21.57 2.72
CA MET A 204 -6.57 -22.73 2.00
C MET A 204 -7.11 -23.79 2.98
N SER A 205 -6.38 -24.07 4.06
CA SER A 205 -6.83 -25.05 5.07
C SER A 205 -8.12 -24.65 5.82
N THR A 206 -8.40 -23.35 5.95
CA THR A 206 -9.64 -22.85 6.56
C THR A 206 -10.83 -22.80 5.60
N GLY A 207 -10.58 -22.84 4.28
CA GLY A 207 -11.62 -22.83 3.24
C GLY A 207 -12.30 -24.20 3.05
N ASP A 208 -11.56 -25.29 3.22
CA ASP A 208 -12.04 -26.67 3.00
C ASP A 208 -12.97 -27.23 4.11
N VAL A 209 -13.28 -26.46 5.15
CA VAL A 209 -14.13 -26.90 6.28
C VAL A 209 -15.53 -26.28 6.22
N ARG A 210 -15.89 -25.60 5.12
CA ARG A 210 -17.22 -25.00 4.93
C ARG A 210 -17.86 -25.45 3.63
N ASP A 211 -18.29 -26.71 3.62
CA ASP A 211 -19.35 -27.25 2.75
C ASP A 211 -20.56 -27.65 3.62
#